data_AF-A0A022J088-F1
#
_entry.id   AF-A0A022J088-F1
#
_cell.length_a   1.000
_cell.length_b   1.000
_cell.length_c   1.000
_cell.angle_alpha   90.00
_cell.angle_beta   90.00
_cell.angle_gamma   90.00
#
_symmetry.space_group_name_H-M   'P 1'
#
loop_
_entity.id
_entity.type
_entity.pdbx_description
1 polymer ?
#
loop_
_entity_poly.entity_id
_entity_poly.type
_entity_poly.pdbx_seq_one_letter_code
_entity_poly.pdbx_strand_id
1 'polypeptide(L)'
;MQKHDAFAALRYRDFSIVTINQFCLTLAILIQEIIVAYSLYQITKDPLTLGLIGLAEAIPFIALSLWGGYFADRFNKQIIMKICLFFSVPLPLVLW
;
A
#
# COMPACT_ATOMS: atom_id res chain seq x y z
N MET A 1 29.37 -19.69 -19.80
CA MET A 1 27.97 -19.25 -19.60
C MET A 1 27.79 -18.93 -18.11
N GLN A 2 27.69 -17.65 -17.74
CA GLN A 2 27.35 -17.27 -16.36
C GLN A 2 25.93 -17.74 -16.07
N LYS A 3 25.78 -18.62 -15.07
CA LYS A 3 24.47 -19.12 -14.62
C LYS A 3 23.77 -17.94 -13.94
N HIS A 4 22.73 -17.42 -14.59
CA HIS A 4 22.00 -16.24 -14.12
C HIS A 4 21.16 -16.65 -12.90
N ASP A 5 21.71 -16.48 -11.70
CA ASP A 5 21.00 -16.79 -10.45
C ASP A 5 20.02 -15.65 -10.14
N ALA A 6 18.78 -15.77 -10.64
CA ALA A 6 17.70 -14.81 -10.41
C ALA A 6 17.42 -14.56 -8.91
N PHE A 7 17.74 -15.53 -8.05
CA PHE A 7 17.54 -15.45 -6.59
C PHE A 7 18.79 -14.97 -5.83
N ALA A 8 19.87 -14.55 -6.51
CA ALA A 8 21.06 -14.05 -5.85
C ALA A 8 20.78 -12.82 -4.95
N ALA A 9 19.81 -11.99 -5.34
CA ALA A 9 19.40 -10.82 -4.55
C ALA A 9 18.74 -11.19 -3.21
N LEU A 10 17.98 -12.30 -3.13
CA LEU A 10 17.32 -12.74 -1.90
C LEU A 10 18.29 -13.37 -0.88
N ARG A 11 19.54 -13.66 -1.26
CA ARG A 11 20.55 -14.16 -0.31
C ARG A 11 21.03 -13.07 0.65
N TYR A 12 20.81 -11.80 0.34
CA TYR A 12 21.09 -10.70 1.25
C TYR A 12 19.94 -10.56 2.26
N ARG A 13 20.27 -10.69 3.54
CA ARG A 13 19.30 -10.65 4.65
C ARG A 13 18.44 -9.38 4.63
N ASP A 14 19.05 -8.22 4.45
CA ASP A 14 18.34 -6.94 4.44
C ASP A 14 17.38 -6.83 3.25
N PHE A 15 17.78 -7.32 2.07
CA PHE A 15 16.93 -7.34 0.88
C PHE A 15 15.72 -8.26 1.05
N SER A 16 15.92 -9.44 1.64
CA SER A 16 14.83 -10.37 1.92
C SER A 16 13.86 -9.84 2.97
N ILE A 17 14.35 -9.16 4.02
CA ILE A 17 13.49 -8.53 5.03
C ILE A 17 12.62 -7.43 4.38
N VAL A 18 13.21 -6.57 3.55
CA VAL A 18 12.46 -5.53 2.84
C VAL A 18 11.42 -6.14 1.89
N THR A 19 11.80 -7.19 1.17
CA THR A 19 10.89 -7.87 0.22
C THR A 19 9.71 -8.53 0.94
N ILE A 20 9.95 -9.20 2.06
CA ILE A 20 8.90 -9.82 2.88
C ILE A 20 7.99 -8.74 3.50
N ASN A 21 8.59 -7.65 4.01
CA ASN A 21 7.83 -6.54 4.56
C ASN A 21 6.91 -5.91 3.51
N GLN A 22 7.45 -5.65 2.31
CA GLN A 22 6.67 -5.11 1.20
C GLN A 22 5.54 -6.06 0.79
N PHE A 23 5.83 -7.37 0.73
CA PHE A 23 4.82 -8.38 0.42
C PHE A 23 3.68 -8.39 1.45
N CYS A 24 4.02 -8.40 2.75
CA CYS A 24 3.06 -8.37 3.84
C CYS A 24 2.22 -7.08 3.83
N LEU A 25 2.86 -5.93 3.60
CA LEU A 25 2.20 -4.63 3.51
C LEU A 25 1.21 -4.58 2.35
N THR A 26 1.61 -5.04 1.16
CA THR A 26 0.71 -5.10 0.00
C THR A 26 -0.49 -6.01 0.29
N LEU A 27 -0.29 -7.17 0.91
CA LEU A 27 -1.40 -8.06 1.30
C LEU A 27 -2.36 -7.39 2.30
N ALA A 28 -1.83 -6.71 3.31
CA ALA A 28 -2.64 -6.02 4.30
C ALA A 28 -3.52 -4.94 3.66
N ILE A 29 -2.96 -4.15 2.74
CA ILE A 29 -3.69 -3.11 2.00
C ILE A 29 -4.82 -3.73 1.17
N LEU A 30 -4.54 -4.79 0.41
CA LEU A 30 -5.54 -5.46 -0.43
C LEU A 30 -6.70 -6.03 0.41
N ILE A 31 -6.39 -6.64 1.57
CA ILE A 31 -7.42 -7.15 2.48
C ILE A 31 -8.24 -5.99 3.05
N GLN A 32 -7.60 -4.91 3.47
CA GLN A 32 -8.28 -3.74 4.03
C GLN A 32 -9.22 -3.09 3.00
N GLU A 33 -8.78 -2.94 1.76
CA GLU A 33 -9.57 -2.40 0.63
C GLU A 33 -10.87 -3.20 0.45
N ILE A 34 -10.78 -4.53 0.41
CA ILE A 34 -11.94 -5.41 0.27
C ILE A 34 -12.89 -5.30 1.47
N ILE A 35 -12.36 -5.26 2.70
CA ILE A 35 -13.17 -5.17 3.93
C ILE A 35 -13.94 -3.84 3.97
N VAL A 36 -13.27 -2.72 3.64
CA VAL A 36 -13.90 -1.39 3.65
C VAL A 36 -15.01 -1.34 2.59
N ALA A 37 -14.75 -1.81 1.37
CA ALA A 37 -15.75 -1.87 0.31
C ALA A 37 -16.97 -2.73 0.74
N TYR A 38 -16.72 -3.90 1.32
CA TYR A 38 -17.78 -4.79 1.78
C TYR A 38 -18.59 -4.22 2.95
N SER A 39 -17.94 -3.53 3.89
CA SER A 39 -18.61 -2.88 5.01
C SER A 39 -19.55 -1.76 4.55
N LEU A 40 -19.10 -0.90 3.63
CA LEU A 40 -19.96 0.16 3.08
C LEU A 40 -21.11 -0.41 2.23
N TYR A 41 -20.89 -1.51 1.52
CA TYR A 41 -21.96 -2.20 0.79
C TYR A 41 -23.07 -2.67 1.74
N GLN A 42 -22.72 -3.24 2.90
CA GLN A 42 -23.70 -3.68 3.89
C GLN A 42 -24.57 -2.54 4.42
N ILE A 43 -23.97 -1.35 4.59
CA ILE A 43 -24.66 -0.15 5.09
C ILE A 43 -25.57 0.45 4.02
N THR A 44 -25.09 0.54 2.78
CA THR A 44 -25.78 1.29 1.72
C THR A 44 -26.78 0.42 0.94
N LYS A 45 -26.54 -0.89 0.83
CA LYS A 45 -27.33 -1.88 0.07
C LYS A 45 -27.57 -1.54 -1.41
N ASP A 46 -26.90 -0.52 -1.95
CA ASP A 46 -27.02 -0.06 -3.33
C ASP A 46 -25.67 -0.19 -4.07
N PRO A 47 -25.60 -0.95 -5.18
CA PRO A 47 -24.37 -1.15 -5.94
C PRO A 47 -23.81 0.11 -6.60
N LEU A 48 -24.63 1.14 -6.88
CA LEU A 48 -24.14 2.40 -7.47
C LEU A 48 -23.23 3.18 -6.52
N THR A 49 -23.53 3.12 -5.22
CA THR A 49 -22.70 3.78 -4.21
C THR A 49 -21.31 3.14 -4.13
N LEU A 50 -21.20 1.84 -4.38
CA LEU A 50 -19.92 1.12 -4.41
C LEU A 50 -18.99 1.64 -5.54
N GLY A 51 -19.55 1.91 -6.72
CA GLY A 51 -18.81 2.50 -7.83
C GLY A 51 -18.34 3.93 -7.54
N LEU A 52 -19.18 4.74 -6.88
CA LEU A 52 -18.82 6.12 -6.48
C LEU A 52 -17.72 6.15 -5.42
N ILE A 53 -17.70 5.19 -4.49
CA ILE A 53 -16.63 5.07 -3.48
C ILE A 53 -15.29 4.73 -4.16
N GLY A 54 -15.28 3.77 -5.09
CA GLY A 54 -14.07 3.45 -5.84
C GLY A 54 -13.55 4.63 -6.66
N LEU A 55 -14.45 5.45 -7.23
CA LEU A 55 -14.05 6.71 -7.88
C LEU A 55 -13.50 7.73 -6.88
N ALA A 56 -14.12 7.86 -5.71
CA ALA A 56 -13.67 8.76 -4.65
C ALA A 56 -12.29 8.39 -4.08
N GLU A 57 -11.89 7.12 -4.14
CA GLU A 57 -10.55 6.65 -3.76
C GLU A 57 -9.54 6.76 -4.93
N ALA A 58 -9.95 6.43 -6.15
CA ALA A 58 -9.08 6.49 -7.32
C ALA A 58 -8.60 7.92 -7.63
N ILE A 59 -9.47 8.92 -7.46
CA ILE A 59 -9.12 10.34 -7.70
C ILE A 59 -7.93 10.80 -6.85
N PRO A 60 -7.97 10.73 -5.49
CA PRO A 60 -6.84 11.12 -4.67
C PRO A 60 -5.63 10.20 -4.90
N PHE A 61 -5.82 8.92 -5.16
CA PHE A 61 -4.71 8.01 -5.47
C PHE A 61 -3.94 8.46 -6.72
N ILE A 62 -4.62 8.76 -7.82
CA ILE A 62 -4.00 9.24 -9.05
C ILE A 62 -3.34 10.61 -8.85
N ALA A 63 -4.01 11.53 -8.17
CA ALA A 63 -3.49 12.86 -7.88
C ALA A 63 -2.21 12.81 -7.03
N LEU A 64 -2.20 11.97 -6.00
CA LEU A 64 -1.04 11.79 -5.12
C LEU A 64 0.07 10.97 -5.79
N SER A 65 -0.25 10.01 -6.66
CA SER A 65 0.74 9.22 -7.38
C SER A 65 1.62 10.09 -8.30
N LEU A 66 1.00 11.05 -9.00
CA LEU A 66 1.70 12.05 -9.81
C LEU A 66 2.73 12.87 -9.00
N TRP A 67 2.36 13.28 -7.78
CA TRP A 67 3.25 14.04 -6.89
C TRP A 67 4.24 13.15 -6.13
N GLY A 68 3.87 11.91 -5.84
CA GLY A 68 4.63 10.96 -5.05
C GLY A 68 5.97 10.61 -5.68
N GLY A 69 6.02 10.48 -7.02
CA GLY A 69 7.27 10.22 -7.75
C GLY A 69 8.31 11.33 -7.56
N TYR A 70 7.86 12.59 -7.60
CA TYR A 70 8.73 13.76 -7.38
C TYR A 70 9.25 13.83 -5.94
N PHE A 71 8.41 13.51 -4.96
CA PHE A 71 8.82 13.47 -3.54
C PHE A 71 9.73 12.27 -3.21
N ALA A 72 9.52 11.12 -3.85
CA ALA A 72 10.29 9.90 -3.62
C ALA A 72 11.76 10.01 -4.08
N ASP A 73 12.02 10.76 -5.15
CA ASP A 73 13.39 10.97 -5.65
C ASP A 73 14.16 12.04 -4.86
N ARG A 74 13.46 12.99 -4.23
CA ARG A 74 14.09 14.10 -3.49
C ARG A 74 14.36 13.81 -2.02
N PHE A 75 13.67 12.84 -1.42
CA PHE A 75 13.79 12.52 0.01
C PHE A 75 14.41 11.14 0.26
N ASN A 76 15.14 11.04 1.37
CA ASN A 76 15.86 9.84 1.77
C ASN A 76 14.85 8.71 2.09
N LYS A 77 14.82 7.67 1.25
CA LYS A 77 13.81 6.59 1.20
C LYS A 77 13.54 5.93 2.56
N GLN A 78 14.55 5.86 3.42
CA GLN A 78 14.44 5.29 4.77
C GLN A 78 13.61 6.13 5.75
N ILE A 79 13.64 7.46 5.62
CA ILE A 79 12.86 8.38 6.47
C ILE A 79 11.38 8.33 6.06
N ILE A 80 11.11 8.28 4.76
CA ILE A 80 9.75 8.17 4.22
C ILE A 80 9.09 6.86 4.67
N MET A 81 9.79 5.72 4.53
CA MET A 81 9.25 4.43 4.98
C MET A 81 8.97 4.39 6.49
N LYS A 82 9.84 4.99 7.32
CA LYS A 82 9.61 5.09 8.77
C LYS A 82 8.40 5.95 9.12
N ILE A 83 8.22 7.10 8.46
CA ILE A 83 7.09 7.99 8.70
C ILE A 83 5.78 7.36 8.22
N CYS A 84 5.77 6.75 7.03
CA CYS A 84 4.59 6.04 6.51
C CYS A 84 4.18 4.88 7.43
N LEU A 85 5.12 4.07 7.90
CA LEU A 85 4.81 2.97 8.83
C LEU A 85 4.26 3.50 10.17
N PHE A 86 4.83 4.59 10.69
CA PHE A 86 4.34 5.21 11.92
C PHE A 86 2.92 5.78 11.80
N PHE A 87 2.55 6.33 10.64
CA PHE A 87 1.20 6.84 10.39
C PHE A 87 0.19 5.76 9.99
N SER A 88 0.63 4.67 9.36
CA SER A 88 -0.26 3.61 8.90
C SER A 88 -0.74 2.69 10.05
N VAL A 89 0.01 2.60 11.15
CA VAL A 89 -0.34 1.79 12.33
C VAL A 89 -1.51 2.36 13.18
N PRO A 90 -1.64 3.69 13.40
CA PRO A 90 -2.74 4.24 14.19
C PRO A 90 -4.06 4.38 13.42
N LEU A 91 -4.06 4.43 12.08
CA LEU A 91 -5.29 4.61 11.29
C LEU A 91 -6.36 3.50 11.53
N PRO A 92 -5.98 2.20 11.58
CA PRO A 92 -6.92 1.12 11.88
C PRO A 92 -7.45 1.15 13.31
N LEU A 93 -6.72 1.75 14.26
CA LEU A 93 -7.13 1.88 15.66
C LEU A 93 -8.10 3.04 15.89
N VAL A 94 -8.09 4.06 15.03
CA VAL A 94 -8.99 5.22 15.11
C VAL A 94 -10.34 4.95 14.43
N LEU A 95 -10.39 3.97 13.53
CA LEU A 95 -11.59 3.57 12.78
C LEU A 95 -12.42 2.46 13.48
N TRP A 96 -12.08 2.11 14.73
CA TRP A 96 -12.83 1.20 15.60
C TRP A 96 -13.12 1.90 16.94
#